data_AF-A0A6A4LC04-F1
#
_entry.id   AF-A0A6A4LC04-F1
#
_cell.length_a   1.000
_cell.length_b   1.000
_cell.length_c   1.000
_cell.angle_alpha   90.00
_cell.angle_beta   90.00
_cell.angle_gamma   90.00
#
_symmetry.space_group_name_H-M   'P 1'
#
loop_
_entity.id
_entity.type
_entity.pdbx_description
1 polymer ?
#
loop_
_entity_poly.entity_id
_entity_poly.type
_entity_poly.pdbx_seq_one_letter_code
_entity_poly.pdbx_strand_id
1 'polypeptide(L)'
;MAAAGKLDVEVELKTNADKFWESIRDSSTVFPKALPHHYKSIQVLEGDGKSVGSEKIESVDEEKKILSYSVIEGDLLKFYKSFKATLTVSAKGGGSSVKWVSEFEKASDEIPDPNIIRDFAVDNFTKLDAYLKA
;
A
#
# COMPACT_ATOMS: atom_id res chain seq x y z
N MET A 1 -14.76 8.24 -21.39
CA MET A 1 -14.02 9.34 -20.72
C MET A 1 -13.27 8.67 -19.60
N ALA A 2 -11.96 8.88 -19.43
CA ALA A 2 -11.23 8.17 -18.36
C ALA A 2 -11.88 8.42 -16.99
N ALA A 3 -12.33 7.35 -16.33
CA ALA A 3 -13.04 7.43 -15.07
C ALA A 3 -12.04 7.53 -13.91
N ALA A 4 -12.08 8.65 -13.19
CA ALA A 4 -11.47 8.75 -11.87
C ALA A 4 -12.27 7.88 -10.88
N GLY A 5 -11.56 7.17 -10.02
CA GLY A 5 -12.13 6.27 -9.04
C GLY A 5 -11.42 6.37 -7.70
N LYS A 6 -12.12 5.89 -6.67
CA LYS A 6 -11.62 5.81 -5.30
C LYS A 6 -11.94 4.42 -4.76
N LEU A 7 -10.98 3.85 -4.04
CA LEU A 7 -11.13 2.58 -3.35
C LEU A 7 -10.67 2.76 -1.91
N ASP A 8 -11.50 2.34 -0.96
CA ASP A 8 -11.23 2.40 0.46
C ASP A 8 -11.18 0.97 1.02
N VAL A 9 -10.14 0.67 1.80
CA VAL A 9 -9.95 -0.59 2.51
C VAL A 9 -9.64 -0.27 3.96
N GLU A 10 -10.33 -0.91 4.89
CA GLU A 10 -10.00 -0.86 6.31
C GLU A 10 -9.83 -2.28 6.83
N VAL A 11 -8.71 -2.54 7.52
CA VAL A 11 -8.39 -3.84 8.10
C VAL A 11 -8.09 -3.65 9.58
N GLU A 12 -8.78 -4.42 10.43
CA GLU A 12 -8.46 -4.51 11.85
C GLU A 12 -7.31 -5.48 12.07
N LEU A 13 -6.33 -5.04 12.84
CA LEU A 13 -5.06 -5.71 13.08
C LEU A 13 -4.94 -5.99 14.57
N LYS A 14 -4.28 -7.09 14.94
CA LYS A 14 -4.04 -7.36 16.38
C LYS A 14 -2.68 -6.81 16.86
N THR A 15 -1.80 -6.42 15.96
CA THR A 15 -0.54 -5.72 16.30
C THR A 15 -0.85 -4.28 16.76
N ASN A 16 -0.07 -3.73 17.69
CA ASN A 16 -0.27 -2.34 18.12
C ASN A 16 0.10 -1.35 17.00
N ALA A 17 -0.49 -0.16 17.06
CA ALA A 17 -0.37 0.85 16.01
C ALA A 17 1.07 1.29 15.76
N ASP A 18 1.90 1.45 16.80
CA ASP A 18 3.28 1.90 16.64
C ASP A 18 4.15 0.85 15.93
N LYS A 19 4.10 -0.42 16.37
CA LYS A 19 4.87 -1.50 15.74
C LYS A 19 4.45 -1.71 14.29
N PHE A 20 3.15 -1.65 14.01
CA PHE A 20 2.66 -1.76 12.65
C PHE A 20 3.12 -0.56 11.80
N TRP A 21 3.03 0.66 12.33
CA TRP A 21 3.50 1.87 11.66
C TRP A 21 5.00 1.81 11.34
N GLU A 22 5.84 1.45 12.30
CA GLU A 22 7.28 1.26 12.09
C GLU A 22 7.56 0.25 10.97
N SER A 23 6.78 -0.84 10.91
CA SER A 23 6.90 -1.84 9.86
C SER A 23 6.51 -1.33 8.47
N ILE A 24 5.59 -0.36 8.39
CA ILE A 24 5.26 0.34 7.14
C ILE A 24 6.40 1.28 6.73
N ARG A 25 7.03 1.97 7.70
CA ARG A 25 8.21 2.81 7.45
C ARG A 25 9.39 2.00 6.93
N ASP A 26 9.57 0.79 7.46
CA ASP A 26 10.59 -0.18 7.05
C ASP A 26 10.09 -1.18 5.99
N SER A 27 9.01 -0.85 5.27
CA SER A 27 8.36 -1.75 4.32
C SER A 27 9.33 -2.33 3.29
N SER A 28 10.34 -1.57 2.85
CA SER A 28 11.36 -2.04 1.90
C SER A 28 12.17 -3.24 2.40
N THR A 29 12.32 -3.36 3.71
CA THR A 29 13.04 -4.45 4.38
C THR A 29 12.08 -5.51 4.91
N VAL A 30 10.93 -5.10 5.43
CA VAL A 30 9.96 -5.98 6.09
C VAL A 30 9.16 -6.78 5.05
N PHE A 31 8.69 -6.16 3.97
CA PHE A 31 7.77 -6.82 3.05
C PHE A 31 8.41 -7.98 2.28
N PRO A 32 9.67 -7.90 1.78
CA PRO A 32 10.30 -9.06 1.15
C PRO A 32 10.50 -10.24 2.10
N LYS A 33 10.62 -9.99 3.41
CA LYS A 33 10.77 -11.03 4.45
C LYS A 33 9.42 -11.61 4.86
N ALA A 34 8.43 -10.75 5.07
CA ALA A 34 7.10 -11.14 5.52
C ALA A 34 6.28 -11.77 4.39
N LEU A 35 6.46 -11.28 3.15
CA LEU A 35 5.63 -11.58 1.98
C LEU A 35 6.49 -11.91 0.74
N PRO A 36 7.42 -12.89 0.80
CA PRO A 36 8.36 -13.17 -0.29
C PRO A 36 7.66 -13.61 -1.60
N HIS A 37 6.43 -14.13 -1.51
CA HIS A 37 5.61 -14.49 -2.67
C HIS A 37 4.96 -13.28 -3.35
N HIS A 38 4.79 -12.15 -2.65
CA HIS A 38 4.24 -10.90 -3.21
C HIS A 38 5.37 -9.93 -3.60
N TYR A 39 6.41 -9.84 -2.79
CA TYR A 39 7.53 -8.93 -2.97
C TYR A 39 8.83 -9.73 -2.97
N LYS A 40 9.44 -9.92 -4.15
CA LYS A 40 10.77 -10.54 -4.25
C LYS A 40 11.86 -9.65 -3.67
N SER A 41 11.75 -8.35 -3.91
CA SER A 41 12.57 -7.30 -3.34
C SER A 41 11.85 -5.96 -3.51
N ILE A 42 12.11 -5.02 -2.59
CA ILE A 42 11.72 -3.62 -2.73
C ILE A 42 13.03 -2.84 -2.72
N GLN A 43 13.29 -2.08 -3.77
CA GLN A 43 14.46 -1.21 -3.84
C GLN A 43 14.00 0.22 -3.59
N VAL A 44 14.59 0.88 -2.59
CA VAL A 44 14.44 2.32 -2.40
C VAL A 44 15.40 2.97 -3.39
N LEU A 45 14.87 3.43 -4.52
CA LEU A 45 15.65 4.05 -5.58
C LEU A 45 15.43 5.57 -5.59
N GLU A 46 16.48 6.34 -5.87
CA GLU A 46 16.33 7.64 -6.53
C GLU A 46 16.09 7.41 -8.02
N GLY A 47 14.88 6.92 -8.37
CA GLY A 47 14.32 6.88 -9.73
C GLY A 47 15.24 6.51 -10.90
N ASP A 48 15.61 5.23 -11.06
CA ASP A 48 16.42 4.76 -12.20
C ASP A 48 15.63 4.00 -13.30
N GLY A 49 14.32 3.82 -13.17
CA GLY A 49 13.47 3.32 -14.25
C GLY A 49 13.47 1.82 -14.55
N LYS A 50 14.00 0.97 -13.65
CA LYS A 50 14.23 -0.48 -13.91
C LYS A 50 13.41 -1.46 -13.06
N SER A 51 12.53 -0.96 -12.18
CA SER A 51 11.83 -1.80 -11.19
C SER A 51 10.45 -2.28 -11.65
N VAL A 52 10.02 -3.43 -11.11
CA VAL A 52 8.69 -4.05 -11.37
C VAL A 52 7.53 -3.14 -10.95
N GLY A 53 7.79 -2.25 -9.99
CA GLY A 53 7.01 -1.07 -9.68
C GLY A 53 7.89 -0.08 -8.93
N SER A 54 7.69 1.20 -9.19
CA SER A 54 8.38 2.28 -8.49
C SER A 54 7.31 3.13 -7.80
N GLU A 55 7.46 3.32 -6.49
CA GLU A 55 6.56 4.14 -5.68
C GLU A 55 7.33 5.35 -5.16
N LYS A 56 6.69 6.51 -5.22
CA LYS A 56 7.21 7.75 -4.67
C LYS A 56 6.41 8.10 -3.43
N ILE A 57 7.08 8.22 -2.29
CA ILE A 57 6.48 8.77 -1.07
C ILE A 57 6.18 10.25 -1.31
N GLU A 58 4.91 10.62 -1.20
CA GLU A 58 4.43 11.99 -1.40
C GLU A 58 4.43 12.76 -0.07
N SER A 59 4.07 12.10 1.02
CA SER A 59 4.09 12.68 2.37
C SER A 59 4.10 11.62 3.46
N VAL A 60 4.71 11.97 4.60
CA VAL A 60 4.64 11.18 5.83
C VAL A 60 4.30 12.11 6.98
N ASP A 61 3.29 11.75 7.77
CA ASP A 61 2.92 12.38 9.02
C ASP A 61 3.14 11.35 10.14
N GLU A 62 4.23 11.49 10.88
CA GLU A 62 4.63 10.56 11.95
C GLU A 62 3.68 10.65 13.16
N GLU A 63 3.11 11.83 13.45
CA GLU A 63 2.20 12.02 14.58
C GLU A 63 0.84 11.36 14.31
N LYS A 64 0.29 11.57 13.10
CA LYS A 64 -0.98 10.97 12.69
C LYS A 64 -0.83 9.56 12.11
N LYS A 65 0.41 9.07 11.94
CA LYS A 65 0.74 7.79 11.29
C LYS A 65 0.10 7.67 9.90
N ILE A 66 0.32 8.69 9.08
CA ILE A 66 -0.20 8.76 7.71
C ILE A 66 0.96 8.70 6.73
N LEU A 67 0.89 7.78 5.75
CA LEU A 67 1.83 7.70 4.64
C LEU A 67 1.06 7.78 3.34
N SER A 68 1.41 8.74 2.49
CA SER A 68 0.88 8.85 1.14
C SER A 68 1.97 8.58 0.12
N TYR A 69 1.63 7.84 -0.92
CA TYR A 69 2.54 7.51 -2.00
C TYR A 69 1.81 7.51 -3.36
N SER A 70 2.60 7.62 -4.42
CA SER A 70 2.13 7.50 -5.79
C SER A 70 2.92 6.44 -6.52
N VAL A 71 2.25 5.66 -7.36
CA VAL A 71 2.93 4.72 -8.26
C VAL A 71 3.40 5.52 -9.46
N ILE A 72 4.72 5.56 -9.67
CA ILE A 72 5.36 6.32 -10.74
C ILE A 72 5.81 5.44 -11.90
N GLU A 73 6.03 4.14 -11.66
CA GLU A 73 6.34 3.15 -12.70
C GLU A 73 5.81 1.77 -12.30
N GLY A 74 5.70 0.87 -13.29
CA GLY A 74 5.30 -0.52 -13.09
C GLY A 74 4.04 -0.91 -13.87
N ASP A 75 3.71 -2.20 -13.82
CA ASP A 75 2.59 -2.75 -14.58
C ASP A 75 1.24 -2.14 -14.20
N LEU A 76 1.09 -1.63 -12.97
CA LEU A 76 -0.12 -0.95 -12.53
C LEU A 76 -0.46 0.26 -13.43
N LEU A 77 0.55 1.00 -13.91
CA LEU A 77 0.33 2.17 -14.76
C LEU A 77 -0.08 1.82 -16.20
N LYS A 78 -0.06 0.55 -16.58
CA LYS A 78 -0.67 0.10 -17.85
C LYS A 78 -2.20 0.12 -17.78
N PHE A 79 -2.75 -0.02 -16.57
CA PHE A 79 -4.19 -0.05 -16.31
C PHE A 79 -4.71 1.29 -15.76
N TYR A 80 -3.85 2.09 -15.13
CA TYR A 80 -4.20 3.36 -14.53
C TYR A 80 -3.24 4.46 -15.00
N LYS A 81 -3.76 5.61 -15.43
CA LYS A 81 -2.93 6.78 -15.77
C LYS A 81 -2.27 7.39 -14.54
N SER A 82 -2.95 7.31 -13.41
CA SER A 82 -2.45 7.73 -12.11
C SER A 82 -2.98 6.79 -11.04
N PHE A 83 -2.13 6.52 -10.05
CA PHE A 83 -2.51 5.75 -8.88
C PHE A 83 -1.80 6.34 -7.67
N LYS A 84 -2.57 6.87 -6.74
CA LYS A 84 -2.10 7.36 -5.45
C LYS A 84 -2.78 6.60 -4.35
N ALA A 85 -2.09 6.36 -3.25
CA ALA A 85 -2.69 5.77 -2.08
C ALA A 85 -2.19 6.43 -0.81
N THR A 86 -3.09 6.48 0.18
CA THR A 86 -2.86 7.01 1.51
C THR A 86 -3.20 5.93 2.52
N LEU A 87 -2.23 5.60 3.35
CA LEU A 87 -2.33 4.68 4.45
C LEU A 87 -2.41 5.48 5.75
N THR A 88 -3.31 5.10 6.66
CA THR A 88 -3.46 5.66 8.00
C THR A 88 -3.52 4.54 9.01
N VAL A 89 -2.64 4.56 10.01
CA VAL A 89 -2.65 3.58 11.11
C VAL A 89 -3.22 4.24 12.35
N SER A 90 -4.21 3.60 12.95
CA SER A 90 -4.88 4.08 14.17
C SER A 90 -4.90 2.99 15.23
N ALA A 91 -4.81 3.37 16.50
CA ALA A 91 -5.01 2.42 17.59
C ALA A 91 -6.50 2.06 17.67
N LYS A 92 -6.81 0.76 17.83
CA LYS A 92 -8.19 0.28 17.92
C LYS A 92 -8.27 -0.90 18.88
N GLY A 93 -8.92 -0.69 20.03
CA GLY A 93 -9.01 -1.69 21.09
C GLY A 93 -7.62 -2.14 21.57
N GLY A 94 -7.40 -3.46 21.65
CA GLY A 94 -6.10 -4.05 22.01
C GLY A 94 -5.09 -4.17 20.86
N GLY A 95 -5.42 -3.66 19.67
CA GLY A 95 -4.57 -3.73 18.47
C GLY A 95 -4.59 -2.40 17.70
N SER A 96 -4.71 -2.49 16.37
CA SER A 96 -4.76 -1.33 15.49
C SER A 96 -5.74 -1.52 14.34
N SER A 97 -6.00 -0.46 13.60
CA SER A 97 -6.68 -0.49 12.30
C SER A 97 -5.81 0.24 11.29
N VAL A 98 -5.65 -0.37 10.12
CA VAL A 98 -5.04 0.28 8.96
C VAL A 98 -6.14 0.61 7.96
N LYS A 99 -6.26 1.91 7.65
CA LYS A 99 -7.10 2.40 6.57
C LYS A 99 -6.21 2.74 5.39
N TRP A 100 -6.48 2.13 4.24
CA TRP A 100 -5.79 2.39 3.00
C TRP A 100 -6.80 2.91 1.97
N VAL A 101 -6.53 4.06 1.41
CA VAL A 101 -7.40 4.76 0.47
C VAL A 101 -6.61 5.02 -0.78
N SER A 102 -7.04 4.45 -1.92
CA SER A 102 -6.44 4.75 -3.21
C SER A 102 -7.36 5.61 -4.07
N GLU A 103 -6.74 6.57 -4.75
CA GLU A 103 -7.34 7.43 -5.76
C GLU A 103 -6.62 7.17 -7.07
N PHE A 104 -7.37 6.88 -8.13
CA PHE A 104 -6.79 6.45 -9.40
C PHE A 104 -7.59 6.97 -10.59
N GLU A 105 -6.94 7.07 -11.73
CA GLU A 105 -7.59 7.34 -13.02
C GLU A 105 -7.40 6.13 -13.93
N LYS A 106 -8.48 5.47 -14.34
CA LYS A 106 -8.40 4.32 -15.26
C LYS A 106 -7.83 4.76 -16.61
N ALA A 107 -7.02 3.91 -17.24
CA ALA A 107 -6.49 4.16 -18.58
C ALA A 107 -7.59 4.16 -19.65
N SER A 108 -8.62 3.31 -19.48
CA SER A 108 -9.81 3.27 -20.31
C SER A 108 -11.03 2.78 -19.51
N ASP A 109 -12.23 2.93 -20.08
CA ASP A 109 -13.49 2.45 -19.50
C ASP A 109 -13.60 0.90 -19.47
N GLU A 110 -12.71 0.20 -20.20
CA GLU A 110 -12.65 -1.28 -20.25
C GLU A 110 -11.91 -1.87 -19.04
N ILE A 111 -11.18 -1.04 -18.29
CA ILE A 111 -10.46 -1.48 -17.10
C ILE A 111 -11.49 -1.85 -16.02
N PRO A 112 -11.48 -3.11 -15.54
CA PRO A 112 -12.44 -3.56 -14.55
C PRO A 112 -12.27 -2.77 -13.25
N ASP A 113 -13.30 -2.84 -12.40
CA ASP A 113 -13.19 -2.27 -11.07
C ASP A 113 -12.06 -2.93 -10.26
N PRO A 114 -11.39 -2.17 -9.38
CA PRO A 114 -10.14 -2.57 -8.73
C PRO A 114 -10.34 -3.60 -7.60
N ASN A 115 -11.23 -4.58 -7.78
CA ASN A 115 -11.50 -5.64 -6.80
C ASN A 115 -10.22 -6.44 -6.49
N ILE A 116 -9.41 -6.72 -7.50
CA ILE A 116 -8.12 -7.40 -7.33
C ILE A 116 -7.18 -6.57 -6.44
N ILE A 117 -7.18 -5.24 -6.59
CA ILE A 117 -6.36 -4.34 -5.77
C ILE A 117 -6.88 -4.32 -4.34
N ARG A 118 -8.20 -4.33 -4.16
CA ARG A 118 -8.83 -4.42 -2.83
C ARG A 118 -8.39 -5.68 -2.10
N ASP A 119 -8.52 -6.83 -2.76
CA ASP A 119 -8.21 -8.13 -2.16
C ASP A 119 -6.71 -8.25 -1.88
N PHE A 120 -5.86 -7.74 -2.79
CA PHE A 120 -4.43 -7.64 -2.57
C PHE A 120 -4.09 -6.77 -1.33
N ALA A 121 -4.71 -5.60 -1.18
CA ALA A 121 -4.45 -4.73 -0.02
C ALA A 121 -4.86 -5.40 1.29
N VAL A 122 -6.04 -6.02 1.33
CA VAL A 122 -6.52 -6.78 2.51
C VAL A 122 -5.55 -7.90 2.86
N ASP A 123 -5.18 -8.73 1.88
CA ASP A 123 -4.28 -9.85 2.11
C ASP A 123 -2.87 -9.40 2.53
N ASN A 124 -2.36 -8.32 1.93
CA ASN A 124 -1.07 -7.72 2.27
C ASN A 124 -1.02 -7.29 3.74
N PHE A 125 -1.99 -6.50 4.20
CA PHE A 125 -2.00 -6.02 5.59
C PHE A 125 -2.27 -7.16 6.59
N THR A 126 -3.13 -8.11 6.23
CA THR A 126 -3.44 -9.26 7.09
C THR A 126 -2.21 -10.15 7.30
N LYS A 127 -1.47 -10.45 6.23
CA LYS A 127 -0.26 -11.27 6.31
C LYS A 127 0.88 -10.53 7.02
N LEU A 128 1.02 -9.21 6.82
CA LEU A 128 1.97 -8.40 7.58
C LEU A 128 1.65 -8.43 9.07
N ASP A 129 0.38 -8.24 9.46
CA ASP A 129 -0.05 -8.34 10.87
C ASP A 129 0.19 -9.73 11.47
N ALA A 130 0.03 -10.80 10.68
CA ALA A 130 0.39 -12.15 11.11
C ALA A 130 1.90 -12.31 11.34
N TYR A 131 2.73 -11.78 10.42
CA TYR A 131 4.19 -11.82 10.54
C TYR A 131 4.70 -11.04 11.75
N LEU A 132 4.13 -9.86 12.04
CA LEU A 132 4.57 -9.01 13.16
C LEU A 132 4.17 -9.54 14.54
N LYS A 133 3.33 -10.57 14.61
CA LYS A 133 2.99 -11.25 15.87
C LYS A 133 3.87 -12.45 16.16
N ALA A 134 4.53 -13.00 15.14
CA ALA A 134 5.48 -14.09 15.29
C ALA A 134 6.73 -13.60 16.04
#